data_AF-A0A524NZE9-F1
#
_entry.id   AF-A0A524NZE9-F1
#
_cell.length_a   1.000
_cell.length_b   1.000
_cell.length_c   1.000
_cell.angle_alpha   90.00
_cell.angle_beta   90.00
_cell.angle_gamma   90.00
#
_symmetry.space_group_name_H-M   'P 1'
#
loop_
_entity.id
_entity.type
_entity.pdbx_description
1 polymer ?
#
loop_
_entity_poly.entity_id
_entity_poly.type
_entity_poly.pdbx_seq_one_letter_code
_entity_poly.pdbx_strand_id
1 'polypeptide(L)'
;MEINFDAIDLNGLDLELVFWEEILKSGYTIREEIKNQVWTFLYYYALDLLPNPDPSPEEDQSLHDMVDQYILTEKVQTWIEGKTAEIATFLKENPPVES
;
A
#
# COMPACT_ATOMS: atom_id res chain seq x y z
N MET A 1 14.58 -11.27 13.79
CA MET A 1 13.74 -12.03 12.85
C MET A 1 13.98 -11.44 11.47
N GLU A 2 14.12 -12.26 10.43
CA GLU A 2 14.31 -11.76 9.06
C GLU A 2 13.02 -11.98 8.28
N ILE A 3 12.29 -10.90 7.99
CA ILE A 3 11.06 -10.94 7.19
C ILE A 3 11.45 -10.67 5.75
N ASN A 4 11.16 -11.62 4.86
CA ASN A 4 11.45 -11.50 3.45
C ASN A 4 10.24 -10.95 2.69
N PHE A 5 10.19 -9.63 2.51
CA PHE A 5 9.14 -8.97 1.72
C PHE A 5 9.27 -9.22 0.21
N ASP A 6 10.43 -9.64 -0.30
CA ASP A 6 10.60 -9.89 -1.74
C ASP A 6 9.80 -11.09 -2.24
N ALA A 7 9.42 -11.99 -1.34
CA ALA A 7 8.56 -13.13 -1.63
C ALA A 7 7.07 -12.75 -1.85
N ILE A 8 6.69 -11.50 -1.55
CA ILE A 8 5.33 -11.01 -1.70
C ILE A 8 5.08 -10.63 -3.17
N ASP A 9 4.00 -11.16 -3.73
CA ASP A 9 3.46 -10.71 -5.01
C ASP A 9 2.51 -9.53 -4.80
N LEU A 10 3.01 -8.31 -5.05
CA LEU A 10 2.22 -7.09 -4.97
C LEU A 10 1.05 -7.06 -5.97
N ASN A 11 1.08 -7.87 -7.03
CA ASN A 11 -0.04 -7.93 -7.98
C ASN A 11 -1.27 -8.65 -7.40
N GLY A 12 -1.12 -9.38 -6.29
CA GLY A 12 -2.23 -9.95 -5.54
C GLY A 12 -2.96 -8.94 -4.65
N LEU A 13 -2.49 -7.68 -4.59
CA LEU A 13 -3.07 -6.64 -3.76
C LEU A 13 -4.27 -6.02 -4.48
N ASP A 14 -5.45 -6.25 -3.92
CA ASP A 14 -6.72 -5.78 -4.47
C ASP A 14 -6.97 -4.31 -4.07
N LEU A 15 -6.87 -3.42 -5.05
CA LEU A 15 -7.12 -1.97 -4.91
C LEU A 15 -8.57 -1.59 -5.26
N GLU A 16 -9.48 -2.57 -5.42
CA GLU A 16 -10.88 -2.35 -5.85
C GLU A 16 -11.78 -1.78 -4.75
N LEU A 17 -11.41 -1.95 -3.47
CA LEU A 17 -12.20 -1.48 -2.31
C LEU A 17 -12.06 0.02 -2.02
N VAL A 18 -11.45 0.77 -2.92
CA VAL A 18 -11.03 2.15 -2.68
C VAL A 18 -12.06 3.11 -3.24
N PHE A 19 -12.54 4.03 -2.39
CA PHE A 19 -13.40 5.12 -2.80
C PHE A 19 -12.59 6.19 -3.55
N TRP A 20 -12.05 5.86 -4.73
CA TRP A 20 -11.24 6.74 -5.58
C TRP A 20 -11.93 8.08 -5.85
N GLU A 21 -13.27 8.08 -5.90
CA GLU A 21 -14.09 9.28 -5.98
C GLU A 21 -13.91 10.23 -4.77
N GLU A 22 -13.93 9.69 -3.55
CA GLU A 22 -13.77 10.47 -2.32
C GLU A 22 -12.33 10.96 -2.17
N ILE A 23 -11.37 10.18 -2.65
CA ILE A 23 -9.94 10.53 -2.68
C ILE A 23 -9.70 11.72 -3.62
N LEU A 24 -10.25 11.66 -4.83
CA LEU A 24 -10.19 12.77 -5.78
C LEU A 24 -10.88 14.04 -5.22
N LYS A 25 -11.99 13.89 -4.48
CA LYS A 25 -12.74 15.01 -3.89
C LYS A 25 -12.06 15.61 -2.64
N SER A 26 -11.35 14.81 -1.86
CA SER A 26 -10.67 15.23 -0.61
C SER A 26 -9.32 15.89 -0.83
N GLY A 27 -8.75 15.79 -2.04
CA GLY A 27 -7.43 16.34 -2.37
C GLY A 27 -6.26 15.45 -1.95
N TYR A 28 -6.54 14.24 -1.44
CA TYR A 28 -5.52 13.21 -1.27
C TYR A 28 -5.04 12.73 -2.64
N THR A 29 -3.72 12.56 -2.84
CA THR A 29 -3.22 12.11 -4.15
C THR A 29 -3.39 10.60 -4.32
N ILE A 30 -3.74 10.15 -5.53
CA ILE A 30 -3.87 8.71 -5.87
C ILE A 30 -2.63 7.91 -5.42
N ARG A 31 -1.44 8.50 -5.59
CA ARG A 31 -0.16 7.88 -5.20
C ARG A 31 -0.05 7.64 -3.70
N GLU A 32 -0.44 8.63 -2.89
CA GLU A 32 -0.38 8.52 -1.42
C GLU A 32 -1.33 7.45 -0.90
N GLU A 33 -2.51 7.33 -1.49
CA GLU A 33 -3.45 6.27 -1.15
C GLU A 33 -2.86 4.89 -1.44
N ILE A 34 -2.36 4.68 -2.66
CA ILE A 34 -1.75 3.40 -3.04
C ILE A 34 -0.59 3.08 -2.09
N LYS A 35 0.23 4.09 -1.76
CA LYS A 35 1.32 3.93 -0.79
C LYS A 35 0.81 3.47 0.57
N ASN A 36 -0.26 4.08 1.09
CA ASN A 36 -0.84 3.72 2.39
C ASN A 36 -1.39 2.29 2.40
N GLN A 37 -2.03 1.86 1.31
CA GLN A 37 -2.57 0.50 1.20
C GLN A 37 -1.45 -0.55 1.11
N VAL A 38 -0.42 -0.28 0.31
CA VAL A 38 0.76 -1.14 0.24
C VAL A 38 1.43 -1.23 1.61
N TRP A 39 1.61 -0.10 2.29
CA TRP A 39 2.18 -0.07 3.64
C TRP A 39 1.36 -0.93 4.61
N THR A 40 0.03 -0.74 4.62
CA THR A 40 -0.90 -1.46 5.51
C THR A 40 -0.85 -2.97 5.26
N PHE A 41 -0.87 -3.38 3.98
CA PHE A 41 -0.75 -4.77 3.59
C PHE A 41 0.57 -5.40 4.06
N LEU A 42 1.69 -4.71 3.84
CA LEU A 42 3.01 -5.19 4.22
C LEU A 42 3.16 -5.30 5.75
N TYR A 43 2.63 -4.34 6.48
CA TYR A 43 2.64 -4.34 7.94
C TYR A 43 1.84 -5.51 8.51
N TYR A 44 0.60 -5.73 8.04
CA TYR A 44 -0.20 -6.87 8.51
C TYR A 44 0.39 -8.22 8.10
N TYR A 45 0.97 -8.32 6.91
CA TYR A 45 1.72 -9.51 6.52
C TYR A 45 2.89 -9.77 7.48
N ALA A 46 3.64 -8.73 7.85
CA ALA A 46 4.75 -8.85 8.78
C ALA A 46 4.29 -9.23 10.21
N LEU A 47 3.16 -8.66 10.63
CA LEU A 47 2.52 -8.95 11.91
C LEU A 47 2.06 -10.41 12.00
N ASP A 48 1.45 -10.95 10.94
CA ASP A 48 0.98 -12.35 10.86
C ASP A 48 2.12 -13.38 10.91
N LEU A 49 3.35 -12.98 10.58
CA LEU A 49 4.55 -13.82 10.70
C LEU A 49 5.11 -13.87 12.13
N LEU A 50 4.64 -13.01 13.02
CA LEU A 50 5.07 -13.06 14.41
C LEU A 50 4.49 -14.28 15.13
N PRO A 51 5.27 -14.92 16.02
CA PRO A 51 4.76 -16.01 16.84
C PRO A 51 3.72 -15.56 17.88
N ASN A 52 3.69 -14.26 18.20
CA ASN A 52 2.73 -13.64 19.10
C ASN A 52 1.98 -12.52 18.34
N PRO A 53 0.64 -12.54 18.27
CA PRO A 53 -0.14 -11.53 17.55
C PRO A 53 -0.15 -10.15 18.22
N ASP A 54 0.42 -10.02 19.43
CA ASP A 54 0.54 -8.76 20.17
C ASP A 54 2.03 -8.41 20.34
N PRO A 55 2.66 -7.72 19.37
CA PRO A 55 4.06 -7.34 19.45
C PRO A 55 4.31 -6.37 20.60
N SER A 56 5.49 -6.48 21.23
CA SER A 56 5.96 -5.41 22.11
C SER A 56 6.17 -4.10 21.33
N PRO A 57 6.18 -2.93 21.99
CA PRO A 57 6.41 -1.65 21.29
C PRO A 57 7.72 -1.58 20.49
N GLU A 58 8.76 -2.30 20.93
CA GLU A 58 10.04 -2.36 20.23
C GLU A 58 9.96 -3.23 18.96
N GLU A 59 9.20 -4.33 19.01
CA GLU A 59 8.93 -5.17 17.84
C GLU A 59 8.05 -4.44 16.84
N ASP A 60 6.99 -3.78 17.32
CA ASP A 60 6.09 -2.97 16.50
C ASP A 60 6.82 -1.86 15.74
N GLN A 61 7.67 -1.10 16.44
CA GLN A 61 8.51 -0.09 15.81
C GLN A 61 9.50 -0.70 14.81
N SER A 62 10.09 -1.86 15.13
CA SER A 62 10.99 -2.56 14.19
C SER A 62 10.26 -2.99 12.92
N LEU A 63 9.01 -3.45 13.04
CA LEU A 63 8.17 -3.77 11.89
C LEU A 63 7.85 -2.53 11.05
N HIS A 64 7.45 -1.42 11.69
CA HIS A 64 7.25 -0.15 10.99
C HIS A 64 8.49 0.27 10.20
N ASP A 65 9.66 0.27 10.83
CA ASP A 65 10.91 0.64 10.18
C ASP A 65 11.21 -0.28 8.99
N MET A 66 11.00 -1.58 9.12
CA MET A 66 11.22 -2.55 8.04
C MET A 66 10.27 -2.31 6.86
N VAL A 67 8.98 -2.05 7.12
CA VAL A 67 7.99 -1.74 6.08
C VAL A 67 8.32 -0.41 5.41
N ASP A 68 8.70 0.61 6.19
CA ASP A 68 9.11 1.92 5.70
C ASP A 68 10.37 1.85 4.83
N GLN A 69 11.33 1.00 5.16
CA GLN A 69 12.49 0.79 4.29
C GLN A 69 12.10 0.04 3.01
N TYR A 70 11.27 -1.00 3.11
CA TYR A 70 10.89 -1.80 1.96
C TYR A 70 10.02 -1.01 0.96
N ILE A 71 9.11 -0.17 1.43
CA ILE A 71 8.25 0.64 0.55
C ILE A 71 9.08 1.65 -0.28
N LEU A 72 10.27 2.03 0.20
CA LEU A 72 11.18 2.93 -0.50
C LEU A 72 12.05 2.23 -1.56
N THR A 73 11.98 0.90 -1.68
CA THR A 73 12.71 0.16 -2.70
C THR A 73 12.21 0.49 -4.11
N GLU A 74 13.09 0.44 -5.10
CA GLU A 74 12.77 0.73 -6.51
C GLU A 74 11.62 -0.14 -7.03
N LYS A 75 11.62 -1.44 -6.72
CA LYS A 75 10.55 -2.39 -7.08
C LYS A 75 9.17 -1.91 -6.63
N VAL A 76 9.05 -1.51 -5.38
CA VAL A 76 7.77 -1.05 -4.81
C VAL A 76 7.39 0.31 -5.39
N GLN A 77 8.33 1.24 -5.52
CA GLN A 77 8.08 2.55 -6.10
C GLN A 77 7.61 2.46 -7.56
N THR A 78 8.27 1.64 -8.39
CA THR A 78 7.86 1.41 -9.78
C THR A 78 6.47 0.79 -9.87
N TRP A 79 6.13 -0.15 -8.98
CA TRP A 79 4.80 -0.74 -8.93
C TRP A 79 3.74 0.31 -8.55
N ILE A 80 3.98 1.12 -7.52
CA ILE A 80 3.09 2.21 -7.08
C ILE A 80 2.88 3.21 -8.22
N GLU A 81 3.94 3.60 -8.92
CA GLU A 81 3.87 4.51 -10.08
C GLU A 81 3.01 3.93 -11.21
N GLY A 82 3.22 2.65 -11.54
CA GLY A 82 2.40 1.94 -12.54
C GLY A 82 0.92 1.95 -12.17
N LYS A 83 0.57 1.56 -10.94
CA LYS A 83 -0.83 1.59 -10.46
C LYS A 83 -1.41 2.98 -10.40
N THR A 84 -0.62 3.98 -10.01
CA THR A 84 -1.04 5.38 -10.02
C THR A 84 -1.43 5.80 -11.44
N ALA A 85 -0.63 5.44 -12.45
CA ALA A 85 -0.90 5.77 -13.84
C ALA A 85 -2.13 5.04 -14.41
N GLU A 86 -2.31 3.76 -14.07
CA GLU A 86 -3.50 2.96 -14.44
C GLU A 86 -4.78 3.60 -13.90
N ILE A 87 -4.81 3.89 -12.59
CA ILE A 87 -5.97 4.48 -11.91
C ILE A 87 -6.24 5.90 -12.44
N ALA A 88 -5.20 6.72 -12.61
CA ALA A 88 -5.36 8.07 -13.17
C ALA A 88 -5.88 8.05 -14.62
N THR A 89 -5.54 7.02 -15.41
CA THR A 89 -6.07 6.84 -16.77
C THR A 89 -7.52 6.41 -16.72
N PHE A 90 -7.86 5.42 -15.90
CA PHE A 90 -9.23 4.94 -15.70
C PHE A 90 -10.19 6.08 -15.31
N LEU A 91 -9.78 6.93 -14.34
CA LEU A 91 -10.58 8.06 -13.88
C LEU A 91 -10.76 9.16 -14.93
N LYS A 92 -9.83 9.31 -15.88
CA LYS A 92 -9.99 10.23 -17.03
C LYS A 92 -10.97 9.69 -18.05
N GLU A 93 -10.98 8.38 -18.28
CA GLU A 93 -11.88 7.72 -19.23
C GLU A 93 -13.29 7.53 -18.66
N ASN A 94 -13.39 7.38 -17.34
CA ASN A 94 -14.62 7.16 -16.59
C ASN A 94 -14.72 8.23 -15.49
N PRO A 95 -14.95 9.50 -15.87
CA PRO A 95 -15.08 10.56 -14.88
C PRO A 95 -16.23 10.21 -13.93
N PRO A 96 -16.07 10.50 -12.63
CA PRO A 96 -17.12 10.25 -11.66
C PRO A 96 -18.38 11.01 -12.06
N VAL A 97 -19.52 10.33 -12.06
CA VAL A 97 -20.80 10.92 -12.49
C VAL A 97 -21.15 11.98 -11.45
N GLU A 98 -21.10 13.26 -11.85
CA GLU A 98 -21.61 14.35 -11.02
C GLU A 98 -23.08 14.05 -10.65
N SER A 99 -23.30 13.72 -9.38
CA SER A 99 -24.64 13.57 -8.80
C SER A 99 -25.17 14.93 -8.33
#